data_AF-A0A5N3UZ15-F1
#
_entry.id   AF-A0A5N3UZ15-F1
#
_cell.length_a   1.000
_cell.length_b   1.000
_cell.length_c   1.000
_cell.angle_alpha   90.00
_cell.angle_beta   90.00
_cell.angle_gamma   90.00
#
_symmetry.space_group_name_H-M   'P 1'
#
loop_
_entity.id
_entity.type
_entity.pdbx_description
1 polymer ?
#
loop_
_entity_poly.entity_id
_entity_poly.type
_entity_poly.pdbx_seq_one_letter_code
_entity_poly.pdbx_strand_id
1 'polypeptide(L)' 'MVGKVKWVTDIEKSVLITNFEKIGWVQVTENEDWNFYWMSSTCLSEHMLISSFEN' A
#
# COMPACT_ATOMS: atom_id res chain seq x y z
N MET A 1 4.22 19.49 9.68
CA MET A 1 3.55 19.11 8.41
C MET A 1 3.41 17.61 8.45
N VAL A 2 2.19 17.06 8.44
CA VAL A 2 1.99 15.61 8.30
C VAL A 2 2.51 15.25 6.91
N GLY A 3 3.59 14.44 6.85
CA GLY A 3 4.17 14.01 5.59
C GLY A 3 3.13 13.26 4.75
N LYS A 4 3.22 13.35 3.43
CA LYS A 4 2.35 12.56 2.55
C LYS A 4 2.60 11.08 2.81
N VAL A 5 1.53 10.31 3.03
CA VAL A 5 1.62 8.86 3.24
C VAL A 5 2.13 8.22 1.96
N LYS A 6 3.18 7.41 2.09
CA LYS A 6 3.82 6.65 1.01
C LYS A 6 3.45 5.18 1.10
N TRP A 7 3.10 4.55 -0.01
CA TRP A 7 2.62 3.18 -0.08
C TRP A 7 3.26 2.41 -1.24
N VAL A 8 3.29 1.09 -1.11
CA VAL A 8 3.82 0.17 -2.14
C VAL A 8 2.78 -0.93 -2.39
N THR A 9 2.69 -1.45 -3.62
CA THR A 9 1.79 -2.58 -3.93
C THR A 9 2.38 -3.54 -4.95
N ASP A 10 2.00 -4.82 -4.86
CA ASP A 10 2.40 -5.88 -5.79
C ASP A 10 1.46 -6.03 -6.99
N ILE A 11 0.19 -5.64 -6.84
CA ILE A 11 -0.89 -5.85 -7.81
C ILE A 11 -1.63 -4.54 -8.06
N GLU A 12 -1.78 -4.18 -9.32
CA GLU A 12 -2.58 -3.03 -9.74
C GLU A 12 -4.08 -3.28 -9.52
N LYS A 13 -4.59 -2.97 -8.32
CA LYS A 13 -6.03 -2.88 -8.07
C LYS A 13 -6.50 -1.44 -8.28
N SER A 14 -7.08 -1.17 -9.45
CA SER A 14 -7.42 0.18 -9.93
C SER A 14 -8.24 1.02 -8.94
N VAL A 15 -9.14 0.42 -8.15
CA VAL A 15 -9.96 1.13 -7.15
C VAL A 15 -9.13 1.63 -5.96
N LEU A 16 -8.17 0.84 -5.49
CA LEU A 16 -7.32 1.21 -4.36
C LEU A 16 -6.35 2.31 -4.74
N ILE A 17 -5.70 2.15 -5.90
CA ILE A 17 -4.78 3.16 -6.46
C ILE A 17 -5.52 4.48 -6.64
N THR A 18 -6.70 4.46 -7.28
CA THR A 18 -7.52 5.67 -7.49
C THR A 18 -7.88 6.35 -6.17
N ASN A 19 -8.18 5.59 -5.12
CA ASN A 19 -8.52 6.16 -3.81
C ASN A 19 -7.30 6.79 -3.13
N PHE A 20 -6.15 6.13 -3.17
CA PHE A 20 -4.91 6.64 -2.59
C PHE A 20 -4.44 7.90 -3.29
N GLU A 21 -4.51 7.94 -4.62
CA GLU A 21 -4.20 9.14 -5.41
C GLU A 21 -5.14 10.31 -5.08
N LYS A 22 -6.46 10.07 -4.95
CA LYS A 22 -7.44 11.10 -4.58
C LYS A 22 -7.17 11.73 -3.21
N ILE A 23 -6.67 10.95 -2.25
CA ILE A 23 -6.32 11.42 -0.90
C ILE A 23 -4.91 12.04 -0.87
N GLY A 24 -4.16 11.96 -1.99
CA GLY A 24 -2.84 12.56 -2.13
C GLY A 24 -1.71 11.71 -1.53
N TRP A 25 -1.94 10.41 -1.37
CA TRP A 25 -0.91 9.44 -0.99
C TRP A 25 0.00 9.15 -2.19
N VAL A 26 1.26 8.81 -1.92
CA VAL A 26 2.30 8.67 -2.94
C VAL A 26 2.69 7.21 -3.08
N GLN A 27 2.55 6.65 -4.28
CA GLN A 27 3.09 5.34 -4.56
C GLN A 27 4.61 5.43 -4.67
N VAL A 28 5.31 4.52 -4.00
CA VAL A 28 6.77 4.37 -4.07
C VAL A 28 7.13 2.91 -4.37
N THR A 29 8.40 2.67 -4.64
CA THR A 29 8.94 1.32 -4.82
C THR A 29 9.35 0.71 -3.47
N GLU A 30 9.50 -0.62 -3.42
CA GLU A 30 9.92 -1.34 -2.19
C GLU A 30 11.29 -0.90 -1.66
N ASN A 31 12.13 -0.30 -2.52
CA ASN A 31 13.48 0.16 -2.19
C ASN A 31 13.51 1.57 -1.59
N GLU A 32 12.36 2.24 -1.47
CA GLU A 32 12.22 3.58 -0.91
C GLU A 32 11.62 3.54 0.49
N ASP A 33 11.71 4.64 1.24
CA ASP A 33 11.01 4.78 2.52
C ASP A 33 9.49 4.78 2.30
N TRP A 34 8.79 3.77 2.79
CA TRP A 34 7.33 3.62 2.71
C TRP A 34 6.67 3.50 4.10
N ASN A 35 5.36 3.72 4.18
CA ASN A 35 4.59 3.64 5.44
C ASN A 35 3.90 2.28 5.59
N PHE A 36 3.31 1.77 4.50
CA PHE A 36 2.77 0.43 4.47
C PHE A 36 2.91 -0.20 3.08
N TYR A 37 2.95 -1.53 3.08
CA TYR A 37 2.91 -2.37 1.90
C TYR A 37 1.52 -2.97 1.74
N TRP A 38 0.98 -2.94 0.53
CA TRP A 38 -0.33 -3.51 0.23
C TRP A 38 -0.22 -4.62 -0.80
N MET A 39 -0.48 -5.85 -0.41
CA MET A 39 -0.47 -7.00 -1.32
C MET A 39 -1.75 -7.81 -1.24
N SER A 40 -2.23 -8.23 -2.41
CA SER A 40 -3.39 -9.13 -2.49
C SER A 40 -2.91 -10.57 -2.55
N SER A 41 -2.90 -11.25 -1.41
CA SER A 41 -2.68 -12.70 -1.34
C SER A 41 -3.80 -13.43 -2.09
N THR A 42 -3.55 -13.79 -3.35
CA THR A 42 -4.45 -14.68 -4.11
C THR A 42 -4.19 -16.12 -3.66
N CYS A 43 -4.61 -16.46 -2.44
CA CYS A 43 -4.59 -17.81 -1.89
C CYS A 43 -5.77 -18.00 -0.93
N LEU A 44 -6.95 -18.26 -1.50
CA LEU A 44 -8.09 -18.98 -0.89
C LEU A 44 -8.66 -18.54 0.48
N SER A 45 -8.27 -17.41 1.07
CA SER A 45 -9.00 -16.82 2.21
C SER A 45 -8.90 -15.29 2.18
N GLU A 46 -10.03 -14.62 2.28
CA GLU A 46 -10.18 -13.16 2.16
C GLU A 46 -9.64 -12.39 3.39
N HIS A 47 -8.37 -12.58 3.74
CA HIS A 47 -7.73 -11.79 4.78
C HIS A 47 -6.68 -10.86 4.18
N MET A 48 -7.04 -9.57 4.13
CA MET A 48 -6.16 -8.45 3.86
C MET A 48 -5.07 -8.41 4.95
N LEU A 49 -3.84 -8.80 4.60
CA LEU A 49 -2.70 -8.67 5.50
C LEU A 49 -2.14 -7.26 5.37
N ILE A 50 -2.45 -6.39 6.33
CA ILE A 50 -1.67 -5.18 6.58
C ILE A 50 -0.49 -5.63 7.43
N SER A 51 0.62 -6.02 6.81
CA SER A 51 1.84 -6.30 7.56
C SER A 51 2.43 -4.98 8.03
N SER A 52 2.11 -4.60 9.26
CA SER A 52 2.88 -3.61 10.00
C SER A 52 4.20 -4.28 10.37
N PHE A 53 5.28 -3.91 9.68
CA PHE A 53 6.62 -4.32 10.09
C PHE A 53 6.99 -3.49 11.34
N GLU A 54 6.66 -4.00 12.53
CA GLU A 54 7.28 -3.57 13.77
C GLU A 54 8.45 -4.52 14.09
N ASN A 55 9.63 -4.14 13.60
CA ASN A 55 10.99 -4.24 14.18
C ASN A 55 12.06 -4.25 13.08
#